data_AF-A0A813PAN9-F1
#
_entry.id   AF-A0A813PAN9-F1
#
_cell.length_a   1.000
_cell.length_b   1.000
_cell.length_c   1.000
_cell.angle_alpha   90.00
_cell.angle_beta   90.00
_cell.angle_gamma   90.00
#
_symmetry.space_group_name_H-M   'P 1'
#
loop_
_entity.id
_entity.type
_entity.pdbx_description
1 polymer ?
#
loop_
_entity_poly.entity_id
_entity_poly.type
_entity_poly.pdbx_seq_one_letter_code
_entity_poly.pdbx_strand_id
1 'polypeptide(L)'
;MRFFFDTSLIISLFLIKYTLQFRCYACENQIDCNDPFITNKQYFYTCPTGFNICQKIVYKSEYGLEQVVRKCASLCPVGQISYNGFTATSYCCNSAECNTGKTEKAFK
;
A
#
# COMPACT_ATOMS: atom_id res chain seq x y z
N MET A 1 -41.78 -27.19 36.43
CA MET A 1 -41.34 -26.81 35.08
C MET A 1 -39.87 -26.44 35.14
N ARG A 2 -39.01 -27.18 34.42
CA ARG A 2 -37.56 -26.90 34.33
C ARG A 2 -37.38 -25.89 33.19
N PHE A 3 -36.93 -24.68 33.52
CA PHE A 3 -36.42 -23.75 32.51
C PHE A 3 -35.04 -24.25 32.09
N PHE A 4 -34.93 -24.64 30.82
CA PHE A 4 -33.67 -24.99 30.20
C PHE A 4 -32.82 -23.71 30.10
N PHE A 5 -31.62 -23.74 30.67
CA PHE A 5 -30.61 -22.72 30.47
C PHE A 5 -30.06 -22.86 29.05
N ASP A 6 -30.36 -21.89 28.18
CA ASP A 6 -29.86 -21.79 26.81
C ASP A 6 -28.47 -21.12 26.83
N THR A 7 -27.43 -21.92 27.06
CA THR A 7 -26.03 -21.45 27.25
C THR A 7 -25.13 -21.67 26.04
N SER A 8 -25.59 -21.52 24.78
CA SER A 8 -24.71 -21.93 23.66
C SER A 8 -24.71 -21.11 22.36
N LEU A 9 -25.45 -20.01 22.20
CA LEU A 9 -25.48 -19.39 20.86
C LEU A 9 -25.49 -17.85 20.78
N ILE A 10 -24.86 -17.14 21.73
CA ILE A 10 -24.76 -15.66 21.64
C ILE A 10 -23.31 -15.15 21.67
N ILE A 11 -22.32 -15.98 22.00
CA ILE A 11 -20.92 -15.53 22.19
C ILE A 11 -20.04 -15.76 20.93
N SER A 12 -20.56 -16.32 19.85
CA SER A 12 -19.74 -16.71 18.68
C SER A 12 -19.76 -15.77 17.47
N LEU A 13 -20.42 -14.61 17.53
CA LEU A 13 -20.58 -13.71 16.35
C LEU A 13 -20.11 -12.26 16.53
N PHE A 14 -19.64 -11.87 17.71
CA PHE A 14 -19.16 -10.49 17.96
C PHE A 14 -17.66 -10.36 18.20
N LEU A 15 -16.86 -11.37 17.80
CA LEU A 15 -15.50 -11.12 17.34
C LEU A 15 -15.58 -10.64 15.89
N ILE A 16 -16.20 -9.48 15.67
CA ILE A 16 -15.81 -8.63 14.54
C ILE A 16 -14.38 -8.21 14.89
N LYS A 17 -13.42 -9.10 14.60
CA LYS A 17 -12.04 -8.71 14.41
C LYS A 17 -12.11 -7.66 13.32
N TYR A 18 -12.20 -6.40 13.71
CA TYR A 18 -11.77 -5.28 12.91
C TYR A 18 -10.27 -5.50 12.69
N THR A 19 -9.93 -6.43 11.80
CA THR A 19 -8.66 -6.40 11.11
C THR A 19 -8.70 -5.09 10.35
N LEU A 20 -8.11 -4.05 10.94
CA LEU A 20 -7.73 -2.82 10.25
C LEU A 20 -7.07 -3.26 8.96
N GLN A 21 -7.83 -3.19 7.86
CA GLN A 21 -7.32 -3.62 6.57
C GLN A 21 -6.20 -2.64 6.21
N PHE A 22 -5.01 -3.17 5.98
CA PHE A 22 -3.86 -2.36 5.62
C PHE A 22 -4.12 -1.69 4.26
N ARG A 23 -3.89 -0.38 4.16
CA ARG A 23 -4.19 0.42 2.96
C ARG A 23 -2.95 1.15 2.48
N CYS A 24 -2.83 1.27 1.17
CA CYS A 24 -1.80 2.06 0.51
C CYS A 24 -2.42 2.88 -0.62
N TYR A 25 -1.67 3.85 -1.14
CA TYR A 25 -1.99 4.44 -2.42
C TYR A 25 -1.60 3.48 -3.54
N ALA A 26 -2.48 3.31 -4.52
CA ALA A 26 -2.22 2.56 -5.75
C ALA A 26 -2.53 3.40 -6.98
N CYS A 27 -1.54 3.59 -7.84
CA CYS A 27 -1.68 4.30 -9.10
C CYS A 27 -0.53 3.91 -10.05
N GLU A 28 -0.82 3.93 -11.34
CA GLU A 28 0.12 3.64 -12.40
C GLU A 28 -0.26 4.45 -13.64
N ASN A 29 0.72 5.10 -14.27
CA ASN A 29 0.54 5.90 -15.49
C ASN A 29 -0.52 7.01 -15.40
N GLN A 30 -0.82 7.50 -14.20
CA GLN A 30 -1.69 8.66 -14.00
C GLN A 30 -0.84 9.90 -13.73
N ILE A 31 -1.24 11.05 -14.30
CA ILE A 31 -0.56 12.34 -14.04
C ILE A 31 -0.52 12.64 -12.55
N ASP A 32 -1.63 12.37 -11.85
CA ASP A 32 -1.74 12.60 -10.41
C ASP A 32 -0.89 11.63 -9.57
N CYS A 33 -0.37 10.56 -10.17
CA CYS A 33 0.51 9.60 -9.49
C CYS A 33 1.93 10.13 -9.29
N ASN A 34 2.34 11.07 -10.15
CA ASN A 34 3.64 11.71 -10.14
C ASN A 34 3.76 12.71 -8.99
N ASP A 35 5.00 13.05 -8.63
CA ASP A 35 5.23 14.04 -7.59
C ASP A 35 5.11 15.49 -8.12
N PRO A 36 4.48 16.42 -7.37
CA PRO A 36 3.83 16.22 -6.07
C PRO A 36 2.52 15.42 -6.19
N PHE A 37 2.41 14.33 -5.41
CA PHE A 37 1.24 13.46 -5.41
C PHE A 37 0.07 14.09 -4.67
N ILE A 38 -1.08 14.20 -5.34
CA ILE A 38 -2.30 14.75 -4.74
C ILE A 38 -2.92 13.66 -3.85
N THR A 39 -3.14 13.97 -2.57
CA THR A 39 -3.73 13.09 -1.55
C THR A 39 -5.22 12.83 -1.82
N ASN A 40 -5.53 12.19 -2.95
CA ASN A 40 -6.88 11.86 -3.39
C ASN A 40 -7.26 10.44 -2.92
N LYS A 41 -8.42 10.34 -2.26
CA LYS A 41 -8.95 9.06 -1.76
C LYS A 41 -9.30 8.08 -2.88
N GLN A 42 -9.43 8.53 -4.13
CA GLN A 42 -9.63 7.66 -5.29
C GLN A 42 -8.48 6.68 -5.51
N TYR A 43 -7.27 7.02 -5.06
CA TYR A 43 -6.11 6.15 -5.14
C TYR A 43 -5.96 5.24 -3.91
N PHE A 44 -6.91 5.24 -2.98
CA PHE A 44 -6.88 4.33 -1.84
C PHE A 44 -7.12 2.90 -2.31
N TYR A 45 -6.19 2.02 -1.93
CA TYR A 45 -6.28 0.62 -2.24
C TYR A 45 -6.06 -0.20 -0.97
N THR A 46 -7.05 -1.04 -0.67
CA THR A 46 -6.94 -2.01 0.42
C THR A 46 -6.03 -3.14 -0.02
N CYS A 47 -4.94 -3.34 0.69
CA CYS A 47 -3.97 -4.37 0.36
C CYS A 47 -4.53 -5.77 0.64
N PRO A 48 -4.27 -6.75 -0.24
CA PRO A 48 -4.56 -8.15 0.03
C PRO A 48 -3.81 -8.64 1.27
N THR A 49 -4.34 -9.69 1.91
CA THR A 49 -3.65 -10.34 3.04
C THR A 49 -2.24 -10.78 2.64
N GLY A 50 -1.24 -10.42 3.46
CA GLY A 50 0.18 -10.69 3.19
C GLY A 50 0.92 -9.58 2.45
N PHE A 51 0.24 -8.51 2.04
CA PHE A 51 0.83 -7.33 1.41
C PHE A 51 0.83 -6.14 2.38
N ASN A 52 1.72 -6.18 3.37
CA ASN A 52 1.74 -5.22 4.48
C ASN A 52 2.79 -4.11 4.28
N ILE A 53 3.17 -3.84 3.03
CA ILE A 53 4.15 -2.81 2.66
C ILE A 53 3.52 -1.93 1.58
N CYS A 54 3.59 -0.62 1.76
CA CYS A 54 3.30 0.32 0.70
C CYS A 54 4.58 0.63 -0.07
N GLN A 55 4.53 0.47 -1.39
CA GLN A 55 5.65 0.70 -2.28
C GLN A 55 5.38 1.91 -3.18
N LYS A 56 6.43 2.69 -3.44
CA LYS A 56 6.50 3.75 -4.44
C LYS A 56 7.73 3.50 -5.31
N ILE A 57 7.55 3.46 -6.62
CA ILE A 57 8.62 3.28 -7.60
C ILE A 57 8.69 4.54 -8.44
N VAL A 58 9.86 5.16 -8.54
CA VAL A 58 10.11 6.35 -9.35
C VAL A 58 11.02 5.98 -10.50
N TYR A 59 10.49 5.97 -11.72
CA TYR A 59 11.23 5.79 -12.95
C TYR A 59 11.72 7.14 -13.45
N LYS A 60 13.03 7.27 -13.62
CA LYS A 60 13.67 8.45 -14.22
C LYS A 60 14.20 8.10 -15.60
N SER A 61 13.76 8.87 -16.59
CA SER A 61 14.32 8.87 -17.94
C SER A 61 15.56 9.76 -18.01
N GLU A 62 16.47 9.46 -18.93
CA GLU A 62 17.58 10.35 -19.30
C GLU A 62 17.10 11.71 -19.82
N TYR A 63 15.89 11.77 -20.37
CA TYR A 63 15.25 12.99 -20.89
C TYR A 63 14.51 13.80 -19.82
N GLY A 64 14.63 13.45 -18.54
CA GLY A 64 13.99 14.17 -17.43
C GLY A 64 12.51 13.85 -17.20
N LEU A 65 11.92 12.92 -17.97
CA LEU A 65 10.58 12.40 -17.68
C LEU A 65 10.61 11.52 -16.43
N GLU A 66 9.74 11.85 -15.47
CA GLU A 66 9.53 11.08 -14.25
C GLU A 66 8.18 10.37 -14.32
N GLN A 67 8.18 9.05 -14.09
CA GLN A 67 6.96 8.26 -13.93
C GLN A 67 6.97 7.61 -12.55
N VAL A 68 5.87 7.73 -11.83
CA VAL A 68 5.72 7.14 -10.49
C VAL A 68 4.66 6.04 -10.52
N VAL A 69 4.96 4.94 -9.85
CA VAL A 69 4.02 3.84 -9.60
C VAL A 69 3.91 3.63 -8.11
N ARG A 70 2.68 3.48 -7.60
CA ARG A 70 2.40 3.21 -6.19
C ARG A 70 1.58 1.93 -6.09
N LYS A 71 1.89 1.06 -5.14
CA LYS A 71 1.19 -0.23 -4.97
C LYS A 71 1.40 -0.83 -3.58
N CYS A 72 0.58 -1.82 -3.24
CA CYS A 72 0.87 -2.73 -2.13
C CYS A 72 1.94 -3.75 -2.55
N ALA A 73 2.80 -4.11 -1.61
CA ALA A 73 3.84 -5.12 -1.79
C ALA A 73 3.91 -6.03 -0.56
N SER A 74 4.33 -7.27 -0.76
CA SER A 74 4.64 -8.21 0.33
C SER A 74 6.12 -8.13 0.74
N LEU A 75 6.97 -7.71 -0.19
CA LEU A 75 8.39 -7.47 0.00
C LEU A 75 8.78 -6.15 -0.67
N CYS A 76 9.73 -5.44 -0.09
CA CYS A 76 10.30 -4.28 -0.73
C CYS A 76 11.56 -4.69 -1.51
N PRO A 77 11.53 -4.77 -2.85
CA PRO A 77 12.77 -4.81 -3.60
C PRO A 77 13.46 -3.46 -3.41
N VAL A 78 14.53 -3.45 -2.62
CA VAL A 78 15.38 -2.27 -2.40
C VAL A 78 16.52 -2.34 -3.40
N GLY A 79 16.58 -1.38 -4.33
CA GLY A 79 17.64 -1.31 -5.33
C GLY A 79 17.28 -0.43 -6.53
N GLN A 80 18.31 -0.08 -7.31
CA GLN A 80 18.13 0.48 -8.66
C GLN A 80 17.85 -0.67 -9.62
N ILE A 81 16.72 -0.60 -10.31
CA ILE A 81 16.40 -1.50 -11.42
C ILE A 81 16.33 -0.67 -12.70
N SER A 82 17.08 -1.07 -13.72
CA SER A 82 16.99 -0.47 -15.05
C SER A 82 15.94 -1.24 -15.85
N TYR A 83 14.89 -0.56 -16.29
CA TYR A 83 13.86 -1.14 -17.15
C TYR A 83 13.67 -0.24 -18.38
N ASN A 84 13.89 -0.76 -19.58
CA ASN A 84 13.78 -0.02 -20.85
C ASN A 84 14.55 1.32 -20.90
N GLY A 85 15.75 1.39 -20.31
CA GLY A 85 16.55 2.62 -20.26
C GLY A 85 16.12 3.62 -19.18
N PHE A 86 15.11 3.29 -18.37
CA PHE A 86 14.73 4.08 -17.21
C PHE A 86 15.41 3.53 -15.96
N THR A 87 15.97 4.42 -15.14
CA THR A 87 16.44 4.06 -13.81
C THR A 87 15.27 4.14 -12.84
N ALA A 88 14.86 3.01 -12.25
CA ALA A 88 13.83 2.99 -11.23
C ALA A 88 14.43 2.96 -9.82
N THR A 89 13.91 3.82 -8.95
CA THR A 89 14.20 3.83 -7.52
C THR A 89 12.96 3.41 -6.74
N SER A 90 13.08 2.36 -5.93
CA SER A 90 12.01 1.82 -5.09
C SER A 90 12.11 2.36 -3.66
N TYR A 91 10.98 2.83 -3.13
CA TYR A 91 10.79 3.32 -1.77
C TYR A 91 9.66 2.52 -1.12
N CYS A 92 9.82 2.15 0.15
CA CYS A 92 8.83 1.35 0.84
C CYS A 92 8.67 1.77 2.29
N CYS A 93 7.48 1.53 2.80
CA CYS A 93 7.07 1.86 4.16
C CYS A 93 5.99 0.87 4.62
N ASN A 94 5.82 0.71 5.93
CA ASN A 94 4.98 -0.34 6.54
C ASN A 94 3.84 0.22 7.39
N SER A 95 3.51 1.50 7.25
CA SER A 95 2.31 2.13 7.82
C SER A 95 1.24 2.29 6.76
N ALA A 96 -0.03 2.41 7.17
CA ALA A 96 -1.10 2.66 6.21
C ALA A 96 -0.87 4.02 5.52
N GLU A 97 -1.11 4.07 4.21
CA GLU A 97 -1.16 5.32 3.44
C GLU A 97 0.19 6.11 3.46
N CYS A 98 1.30 5.46 3.80
CA CYS A 98 2.61 6.11 3.92
C CYS A 98 3.26 6.43 2.58
N ASN A 99 2.94 5.66 1.53
CA ASN A 99 3.43 5.93 0.18
C ASN A 99 2.68 7.14 -0.45
N THR A 100 2.71 8.31 0.20
CA THR A 100 2.25 9.61 -0.30
C THR A 100 3.42 10.48 -0.72
N GLY A 101 4.47 10.55 0.11
CA GLY A 101 5.49 11.58 0.03
C GLY A 101 6.51 11.45 -1.11
N LYS A 102 7.21 12.57 -1.36
CA LYS A 102 8.37 12.70 -2.28
C LYS A 102 9.57 11.85 -1.86
N THR A 103 9.70 11.51 -0.58
CA THR A 103 10.83 10.77 -0.02
C THR A 103 10.41 10.11 1.27
N GLU A 104 10.15 8.81 1.23
CA GLU A 104 10.25 8.00 2.44
C GLU A 104 11.51 7.16 2.28
N LYS A 105 12.43 7.26 3.24
CA LYS A 105 13.74 6.59 3.20
C LYS A 105 13.52 5.10 2.93
N ALA A 106 14.19 4.57 1.91
CA ALA A 106 14.25 3.12 1.72
C ALA A 106 14.82 2.51 3.02
N PHE A 107 14.08 1.58 3.63
CA PHE A 107 14.65 0.74 4.68
C PHE A 107 15.86 -0.01 4.08
N LYS A 108 17.04 0.25 4.64
CA LYS A 108 18.28 -0.50 4.35
C LYS A 108 18.32 -1.74 5.21
#